data_AF-A0A928N0Y2-F1
#
_entry.id   AF-A0A928N0Y2-F1
#
_cell.length_a   1.000
_cell.length_b   1.000
_cell.length_c   1.000
_cell.angle_alpha   90.00
_cell.angle_beta   90.00
_cell.angle_gamma   90.00
#
_symmetry.space_group_name_H-M   'P 1'
#
loop_
_entity.id
_entity.type
_entity.pdbx_description
1 polymer ?
#
loop_
_entity_poly.entity_id
_entity_poly.type
_entity_poly.pdbx_seq_one_letter_code
_entity_poly.pdbx_strand_id
1 'polypeptide(L)'
;MSNLIKCKLCGSLHKTEEMYEVNPNTDAEFYACDTCIHNREIFRCSDCSNYYTLDYYWGNYDGSPICTHCEIRYFVCEHCGGVFPDTEINYDEDADANFCSDCMEERQMNLDELIQDYYYKPDPIFYGESDENAYLGVELEVDNTDGNYDNKLIYRAAETLSDDYSSQLYLKHDGSLSRGFEIVSHPCTLDYHYNQLGWQEVMETCTNGTLRSHDTSTCGLHVHLSRNFFGDSQEIQDLHISKLIILVSKFYDSHLLKFSRRKPSELRWCENPAIVCENNDTEHTIVDKMKQFKSKGRYMAVNLENQNTIEFRLFKGTLNFNTFIASLQLVMEISRYAICTELKDIPTTSWGDIFMHTKFTELKNYLKEKELI
;
A
#
# COMPACT_ATOMS: atom_id res chain seq x y z
N MET A 1 -71.67 -13.42 28.50
CA MET A 1 -70.74 -13.64 29.61
C MET A 1 -69.35 -13.56 29.03
N SER A 2 -68.50 -12.65 29.49
CA SER A 2 -67.09 -12.61 29.09
C SER A 2 -66.40 -13.83 29.68
N ASN A 3 -65.83 -14.69 28.82
CA ASN A 3 -65.06 -15.84 29.27
C ASN A 3 -63.80 -15.35 29.97
N LEU A 4 -63.61 -15.78 31.22
CA LEU A 4 -62.41 -15.52 32.01
C LEU A 4 -61.49 -16.74 31.94
N ILE A 5 -60.21 -16.52 31.69
CA ILE A 5 -59.17 -17.56 31.71
C ILE A 5 -58.09 -17.22 32.74
N LYS A 6 -57.44 -18.24 33.28
CA LYS A 6 -56.41 -18.09 34.31
C LYS A 6 -55.04 -17.92 33.66
N CYS A 7 -54.32 -16.84 33.99
CA CYS A 7 -52.92 -16.66 33.59
C CYS A 7 -52.05 -17.77 34.22
N LYS A 8 -51.26 -18.49 33.41
CA LYS A 8 -50.41 -19.58 33.90
C LYS A 8 -49.31 -19.10 34.86
N LEU A 9 -48.84 -17.86 34.69
CA LEU A 9 -47.70 -17.32 35.42
C LEU A 9 -48.09 -16.71 36.78
N CYS A 10 -49.10 -15.83 36.84
CA CYS A 10 -49.51 -15.18 38.08
C CYS A 10 -50.76 -15.80 38.74
N GLY A 11 -51.47 -16.68 38.02
CA GLY A 11 -52.68 -17.34 38.51
C GLY A 11 -53.94 -16.47 38.59
N SER A 12 -53.88 -15.19 38.17
CA SER A 12 -55.03 -14.28 38.15
C SER A 12 -55.99 -14.58 36.99
N LEU A 13 -57.27 -14.23 37.15
CA LEU A 13 -58.31 -14.38 36.12
C LEU A 13 -58.41 -13.10 35.29
N HIS A 14 -58.34 -13.25 33.97
CA HIS A 14 -58.44 -12.15 33.01
C HIS A 14 -59.46 -12.51 31.92
N LYS A 15 -59.98 -11.51 31.21
CA LYS A 15 -60.81 -11.79 30.03
C LYS A 15 -59.94 -12.42 28.94
N THR A 16 -60.51 -13.34 28.17
CA THR A 16 -59.79 -13.99 27.06
C THR A 16 -59.16 -12.99 26.09
N GLU A 17 -59.80 -11.85 25.84
CA GLU A 17 -59.31 -10.77 24.94
C GLU A 17 -58.09 -10.00 25.49
N GLU A 18 -57.78 -10.13 26.79
CA GLU A 18 -56.68 -9.45 27.48
C GLU A 18 -55.46 -10.37 27.68
N MET A 19 -55.45 -11.52 27.00
CA MET A 19 -54.48 -12.59 27.21
C MET A 19 -53.69 -12.86 25.94
N TYR A 20 -52.41 -13.17 26.12
CA TYR A 20 -51.47 -13.47 25.06
C TYR A 20 -51.13 -14.95 25.09
N GLU A 21 -51.05 -15.55 23.90
CA GLU A 21 -50.58 -16.90 23.71
C GLU A 21 -49.05 -16.95 23.74
N VAL A 22 -48.51 -17.89 24.50
CA VAL A 22 -47.07 -18.11 24.68
C VAL A 22 -46.74 -19.53 24.26
N ASN A 23 -45.66 -19.70 23.49
CA ASN A 23 -45.26 -20.94 22.84
C ASN A 23 -46.35 -21.54 21.93
N PRO A 24 -46.95 -20.74 21.01
CA PRO A 24 -48.02 -21.23 20.14
C PRO A 24 -47.55 -22.38 19.23
N ASN A 25 -48.44 -23.33 18.97
CA ASN A 25 -48.18 -24.53 18.15
C ASN A 25 -47.08 -25.46 18.73
N THR A 26 -46.95 -25.49 20.06
CA THR A 26 -46.04 -26.39 20.77
C THR A 26 -46.77 -27.12 21.89
N ASP A 27 -46.20 -28.23 22.37
CA ASP A 27 -46.77 -28.96 23.53
C ASP A 27 -46.68 -28.16 24.85
N ALA A 28 -45.93 -27.06 24.87
CA ALA A 28 -45.76 -26.19 26.03
C ALA A 28 -46.66 -24.95 26.00
N GLU A 29 -47.60 -24.83 25.05
CA GLU A 29 -48.48 -23.68 24.84
C GLU A 29 -49.25 -23.28 26.11
N PHE A 30 -49.37 -21.97 26.34
CA PHE A 30 -50.18 -21.42 27.43
C PHE A 30 -50.59 -19.97 27.21
N TYR A 31 -51.48 -19.48 28.09
CA TYR A 31 -51.92 -18.08 28.09
C TYR A 31 -51.33 -17.31 29.28
N ALA A 32 -50.82 -16.11 29.00
CA ALA A 32 -50.29 -15.16 29.98
C ALA A 32 -50.98 -13.79 29.83
N CYS A 33 -51.14 -13.07 30.94
CA CYS A 33 -51.66 -11.70 30.90
C CYS A 33 -50.58 -10.70 30.48
N ASP A 34 -51.02 -9.50 30.09
CA ASP A 34 -50.16 -8.39 29.65
C ASP A 34 -48.98 -8.10 30.59
N THR A 35 -49.19 -8.11 31.91
CA THR A 35 -48.11 -7.88 32.86
C THR A 35 -47.08 -9.01 32.86
N CYS A 36 -47.50 -10.25 32.65
CA CYS A 36 -46.63 -11.43 32.75
C CYS A 36 -45.83 -11.70 31.48
N ILE A 37 -46.28 -11.26 30.30
CA ILE A 37 -45.50 -11.40 29.05
C ILE A 37 -44.27 -10.50 29.01
N HIS A 38 -44.24 -9.42 29.81
CA HIS A 38 -43.08 -8.54 29.95
C HIS A 38 -42.05 -9.05 30.97
N ASN A 39 -42.17 -10.32 31.40
CA ASN A 39 -41.16 -11.00 32.20
C ASN A 39 -39.89 -11.25 31.35
N ARG A 40 -38.70 -11.22 31.98
CA ARG A 40 -37.40 -11.50 31.34
C ARG A 40 -37.25 -12.91 30.78
N GLU A 41 -38.13 -13.83 31.18
CA GLU A 41 -38.14 -15.21 30.69
C GLU A 41 -39.01 -15.41 29.43
N ILE A 42 -39.68 -14.35 28.97
CA ILE A 42 -40.47 -14.36 27.75
C ILE A 42 -39.91 -13.32 26.78
N PHE A 43 -39.79 -13.68 25.52
CA PHE A 43 -39.46 -12.76 24.44
C PHE A 43 -40.54 -12.81 23.36
N ARG A 44 -40.65 -11.71 22.60
CA ARG A 44 -41.47 -11.66 21.39
C ARG A 44 -40.57 -11.92 20.20
N CYS A 45 -40.83 -12.99 19.44
CA CYS A 45 -40.09 -13.27 18.22
C CYS A 45 -40.31 -12.12 17.23
N SER A 46 -39.23 -11.63 16.66
CA SER A 46 -39.27 -10.43 15.79
C SER A 46 -39.80 -10.74 14.40
N ASP A 47 -39.76 -12.01 13.99
CA ASP A 47 -40.25 -12.48 12.70
C ASP A 47 -41.75 -12.82 12.76
N CYS A 48 -42.14 -13.83 13.54
CA CYS A 48 -43.54 -14.25 13.62
C CYS A 48 -44.40 -13.43 14.60
N SER A 49 -43.82 -12.48 15.33
CA SER A 49 -44.51 -11.62 16.31
C SER A 49 -45.14 -12.32 17.53
N ASN A 50 -44.99 -13.64 17.65
CA ASN A 50 -45.51 -14.45 18.77
C ASN A 50 -44.60 -14.41 20.00
N TYR A 51 -45.15 -14.73 21.17
CA TYR A 51 -44.42 -14.79 22.43
C TYR A 51 -43.91 -16.20 22.72
N TYR A 52 -42.68 -16.29 23.21
CA TYR A 52 -42.01 -17.55 23.53
C TYR A 52 -41.24 -17.47 24.85
N THR A 53 -41.11 -18.61 25.53
CA THR A 53 -40.14 -18.77 26.62
C THR A 53 -38.72 -18.92 26.07
N LEU A 54 -37.71 -18.64 26.90
CA LEU A 54 -36.29 -18.73 26.50
C LEU A 54 -35.86 -20.10 25.98
N ASP A 55 -36.56 -21.19 26.32
CA ASP A 55 -36.30 -22.54 25.78
C ASP A 55 -36.50 -22.62 24.25
N TYR A 56 -37.26 -21.69 23.66
CA TYR A 56 -37.50 -21.60 22.22
C TYR A 56 -36.70 -20.48 21.57
N TYR A 57 -35.71 -19.90 22.26
CA TYR A 57 -34.79 -18.94 21.69
C TYR A 57 -33.78 -19.67 20.79
N TRP A 58 -33.64 -19.20 19.55
CA TRP A 58 -32.64 -19.72 18.61
C TRP A 58 -31.47 -18.76 18.44
N GLY A 59 -31.75 -17.49 18.15
CA GLY A 59 -30.73 -16.52 17.78
C GLY A 59 -31.24 -15.09 17.79
N ASN A 60 -30.40 -14.17 17.33
CA ASN A 60 -30.66 -12.74 17.36
C ASN A 60 -30.12 -12.08 16.09
N TYR A 61 -30.97 -11.31 15.43
CA TYR A 61 -30.59 -10.46 14.30
C TYR A 61 -30.78 -9.00 14.71
N ASP A 62 -29.71 -8.21 14.68
CA ASP A 62 -29.68 -6.79 15.05
C ASP A 62 -30.38 -6.46 16.40
N GLY A 63 -29.99 -7.18 17.45
CA GLY A 63 -30.59 -7.02 18.78
C GLY A 63 -31.99 -7.63 18.94
N SER A 64 -32.57 -8.18 17.88
CA SER A 64 -33.94 -8.67 17.84
C SER A 64 -34.01 -10.21 17.94
N PRO A 65 -34.70 -10.79 18.94
CA PRO A 65 -34.69 -12.23 19.18
C PRO A 65 -35.57 -13.00 18.19
N ILE A 66 -35.10 -14.19 17.82
CA ILE A 66 -35.72 -15.11 16.86
C ILE A 66 -35.98 -16.46 17.55
N CYS A 67 -37.17 -17.02 17.34
CA CYS A 67 -37.53 -18.31 17.90
C CYS A 67 -37.09 -19.49 17.01
N THR A 68 -36.98 -20.68 17.60
CA THR A 68 -36.64 -21.94 16.91
C THR A 68 -37.60 -22.31 15.78
N HIS A 69 -38.85 -21.82 15.79
CA HIS A 69 -39.78 -22.06 14.68
C HIS A 69 -39.42 -21.23 13.43
N CYS A 70 -38.86 -20.04 13.62
CA CYS A 70 -38.48 -19.14 12.55
C CYS A 70 -37.05 -19.37 12.04
N GLU A 71 -36.26 -20.22 12.72
CA GLU A 71 -34.83 -20.44 12.44
C GLU A 71 -34.54 -20.79 10.97
N ILE A 72 -35.46 -21.50 10.30
CA ILE A 72 -35.31 -21.97 8.91
C ILE A 72 -35.15 -20.84 7.88
N ARG A 73 -35.50 -19.60 8.24
CA ARG A 73 -35.36 -18.41 7.39
C ARG A 73 -34.08 -17.62 7.69
N TYR A 74 -33.23 -18.14 8.56
CA TYR A 74 -32.02 -17.46 8.98
C TYR A 74 -30.82 -18.40 8.88
N PHE A 75 -29.66 -17.79 8.71
CA PHE A 75 -28.39 -18.46 8.60
C PHE A 75 -27.33 -17.71 9.39
N VAL A 76 -26.26 -18.42 9.76
CA VAL A 76 -25.11 -17.84 10.46
C VAL A 76 -24.04 -17.51 9.44
N CYS A 77 -23.53 -16.28 9.47
CA CYS A 77 -22.38 -15.88 8.68
C CYS A 77 -21.11 -16.57 9.21
N GLU A 78 -20.38 -17.28 8.35
CA GLU A 78 -19.17 -18.03 8.71
C GLU A 78 -18.07 -17.11 9.27
N HIS A 79 -17.92 -15.90 8.72
CA HIS A 79 -16.86 -14.97 9.15
C HIS A 79 -17.17 -14.26 10.48
N CYS A 80 -18.28 -13.52 10.57
CA CYS A 80 -18.58 -12.71 11.76
C CYS A 80 -19.41 -13.43 12.83
N GLY A 81 -19.97 -14.60 12.52
CA GLY A 81 -20.86 -15.35 13.42
C GLY A 81 -22.24 -14.72 13.63
N GLY A 82 -22.55 -13.62 12.93
CA GLY A 82 -23.86 -12.97 12.98
C GLY A 82 -24.95 -13.83 12.34
N VAL A 83 -26.18 -13.71 12.86
CA VAL A 83 -27.37 -14.36 12.32
C VAL A 83 -28.06 -13.39 11.37
N PHE A 84 -28.35 -13.82 10.14
CA PHE A 84 -28.98 -12.99 9.10
C PHE A 84 -30.15 -13.73 8.47
N PRO A 85 -31.21 -13.02 8.03
CA PRO A 85 -32.26 -13.64 7.23
C PRO A 85 -31.70 -14.12 5.88
N ASP A 86 -32.38 -15.09 5.27
CA ASP A 86 -32.08 -15.65 3.94
C ASP A 86 -31.98 -14.59 2.82
N THR A 87 -32.60 -13.42 3.03
CA THR A 87 -32.57 -12.26 2.12
C THR A 87 -31.34 -11.38 2.24
N GLU A 88 -30.54 -11.51 3.31
CA GLU A 88 -29.36 -10.65 3.59
C GLU A 88 -28.05 -11.44 3.73
N ILE A 89 -28.09 -12.72 3.39
CA ILE A 89 -26.93 -13.62 3.44
C ILE A 89 -26.68 -14.23 2.06
N ASN A 90 -25.41 -14.38 1.70
CA ASN A 90 -24.96 -14.89 0.42
C ASN A 90 -24.20 -16.19 0.62
N TYR A 91 -24.41 -17.17 -0.27
CA TYR A 91 -23.64 -18.42 -0.26
C TYR A 91 -22.42 -18.29 -1.19
N ASP A 92 -21.24 -18.64 -0.69
CA ASP A 92 -19.98 -18.67 -1.41
C ASP A 92 -19.64 -20.12 -1.77
N GLU A 93 -19.58 -20.43 -3.07
CA GLU A 93 -19.33 -21.80 -3.56
C GLU A 93 -17.90 -22.28 -3.27
N ASP A 94 -16.91 -21.37 -3.23
CA ASP A 94 -15.50 -21.72 -3.00
C ASP A 94 -15.24 -22.09 -1.53
N ALA A 95 -15.92 -21.42 -0.60
CA ALA A 95 -15.84 -21.67 0.83
C ALA A 95 -16.87 -22.70 1.32
N ASP A 96 -17.86 -23.06 0.50
CA ASP A 96 -19.01 -23.90 0.88
C ASP A 96 -19.71 -23.38 2.15
N ALA A 97 -19.91 -22.06 2.24
CA ALA A 97 -20.39 -21.40 3.44
C ALA A 97 -21.20 -20.12 3.15
N ASN A 98 -21.97 -19.65 4.14
CA ASN A 98 -22.77 -18.43 4.02
C ASN A 98 -22.06 -17.23 4.65
N PHE A 99 -22.14 -16.07 4.00
CA PHE A 99 -21.54 -14.81 4.43
C PHE A 99 -22.57 -13.69 4.37
N CYS A 100 -22.60 -12.80 5.37
CA CYS A 100 -23.37 -11.56 5.23
C CYS A 100 -22.76 -10.68 4.14
N SER A 101 -23.51 -9.70 3.66
CA SER A 101 -23.07 -8.83 2.56
C SER A 101 -21.70 -8.18 2.81
N ASP A 102 -21.44 -7.69 4.02
CA ASP A 102 -20.16 -7.06 4.38
C ASP A 102 -19.00 -8.07 4.32
N CYS A 103 -19.17 -9.25 4.91
CA CYS A 103 -18.14 -10.29 4.91
C CYS A 103 -17.92 -10.88 3.50
N MET A 104 -18.95 -10.92 2.67
CA MET A 104 -18.84 -11.35 1.27
C MET A 104 -18.05 -10.31 0.46
N GLU A 105 -18.33 -9.02 0.64
CA GLU A 105 -17.60 -7.93 -0.02
C GLU A 105 -16.11 -7.99 0.35
N GLU A 106 -15.80 -8.08 1.65
CA GLU A 106 -14.41 -8.20 2.13
C GLU A 106 -13.70 -9.42 1.59
N ARG A 107 -14.43 -10.54 1.43
CA ARG A 107 -13.88 -11.76 0.84
C ARG A 107 -13.57 -11.62 -0.64
N GLN A 108 -14.36 -10.84 -1.37
CA GLN A 108 -14.15 -10.54 -2.80
C GLN A 108 -13.06 -9.49 -3.03
N MET A 109 -12.67 -8.72 -2.01
CA MET A 109 -11.56 -7.76 -2.07
C MET A 109 -10.20 -8.48 -2.13
N ASN A 110 -9.91 -9.04 -3.30
CA ASN A 110 -8.66 -9.71 -3.58
C ASN A 110 -7.63 -8.74 -4.18
N LEU A 111 -6.65 -8.36 -3.38
CA LEU A 111 -5.54 -7.50 -3.80
C LEU A 111 -4.76 -8.07 -5.01
N ASP A 112 -4.73 -9.40 -5.18
CA ASP A 112 -4.03 -10.05 -6.29
C ASP A 112 -4.67 -9.77 -7.67
N GLU A 113 -5.91 -9.25 -7.70
CA GLU A 113 -6.53 -8.80 -8.95
C GLU A 113 -6.03 -7.43 -9.41
N LEU A 114 -5.56 -6.60 -8.48
CA LEU A 114 -5.10 -5.24 -8.73
C LEU A 114 -3.57 -5.14 -8.80
N ILE A 115 -2.89 -5.99 -8.02
CA ILE A 115 -1.44 -5.98 -7.88
C ILE A 115 -0.83 -7.04 -8.78
N GLN A 116 0.04 -6.60 -9.68
CA GLN A 116 0.72 -7.46 -10.63
C GLN A 116 1.84 -8.26 -9.96
N ASP A 117 2.21 -9.38 -10.58
CA ASP A 117 3.35 -10.19 -10.14
C ASP A 117 4.66 -9.37 -10.09
N TYR A 118 5.59 -9.81 -9.24
CA TYR A 118 6.92 -9.20 -9.08
C TYR A 118 7.67 -8.99 -10.41
N TYR A 119 7.51 -9.90 -11.37
CA TYR A 119 8.18 -9.83 -12.68
C TYR A 119 7.41 -9.06 -13.75
N TYR A 120 6.22 -8.57 -13.43
CA TYR A 120 5.43 -7.80 -14.37
C TYR A 120 6.18 -6.54 -14.81
N LYS A 121 6.29 -6.37 -16.12
CA LYS A 121 7.01 -5.25 -16.74
C LYS A 121 6.39 -4.97 -18.11
N PRO A 122 5.43 -4.04 -18.19
CA PRO A 122 4.78 -3.71 -19.44
C PRO A 122 5.75 -2.96 -20.37
N ASP A 123 5.39 -2.85 -21.65
CA ASP A 123 6.12 -1.99 -22.57
C ASP A 123 6.04 -0.53 -22.06
N PRO A 124 7.18 0.19 -21.98
CA PRO A 124 7.21 1.50 -21.37
C PRO A 124 6.50 2.55 -22.24
N ILE A 125 5.54 3.26 -21.63
CA ILE A 125 4.93 4.46 -22.20
C ILE A 125 5.71 5.66 -21.65
N PHE A 126 6.21 6.54 -22.53
CA PHE A 126 7.02 7.68 -22.10
C PHE A 126 6.16 8.93 -21.93
N TYR A 127 6.22 9.56 -20.75
CA TYR A 127 5.43 10.74 -20.41
C TYR A 127 6.29 12.01 -20.30
N GLY A 128 5.84 13.08 -20.96
CA GLY A 128 6.57 14.34 -21.09
C GLY A 128 7.62 14.34 -22.21
N GLU A 129 7.97 15.53 -22.68
CA GLU A 129 8.94 15.74 -23.74
C GLU A 129 10.35 16.00 -23.17
N SER A 130 11.37 15.32 -23.69
CA SER A 130 12.76 15.50 -23.27
C SER A 130 13.69 15.55 -24.48
N ASP A 131 14.41 16.67 -24.63
CA ASP A 131 15.45 16.82 -25.66
C ASP A 131 16.75 16.07 -25.30
N GLU A 132 16.96 15.80 -24.01
CA GLU A 132 18.17 15.13 -23.48
C GLU A 132 17.94 13.64 -23.18
N ASN A 133 16.79 13.09 -23.57
CA ASN A 133 16.38 11.71 -23.26
C ASN A 133 16.37 11.39 -21.75
N ALA A 134 16.19 12.39 -20.88
CA ALA A 134 16.11 12.23 -19.44
C ALA A 134 14.71 11.75 -19.01
N TYR A 135 14.58 10.44 -18.85
CA TYR A 135 13.36 9.81 -18.36
C TYR A 135 13.64 9.03 -17.09
N LEU A 136 12.81 9.31 -16.09
CA LEU A 136 12.84 8.70 -14.77
C LEU A 136 11.72 7.67 -14.65
N GLY A 137 12.04 6.47 -14.19
CA GLY A 137 11.04 5.52 -13.68
C GLY A 137 11.12 5.48 -12.17
N VAL A 138 10.00 5.33 -11.49
CA VAL A 138 9.96 5.31 -10.02
C VAL A 138 9.34 4.03 -9.54
N GLU A 139 9.96 3.42 -8.54
CA GLU A 139 9.37 2.34 -7.74
C GLU A 139 9.27 2.86 -6.30
N LEU A 140 8.04 3.15 -5.86
CA LEU A 140 7.75 3.61 -4.51
C LEU A 140 7.08 2.49 -3.72
N GLU A 141 7.80 1.94 -2.76
CA GLU A 141 7.27 0.88 -1.90
C GLU A 141 6.43 1.45 -0.76
N VAL A 142 5.24 0.86 -0.56
CA VAL A 142 4.33 1.18 0.55
C VAL A 142 3.93 -0.09 1.28
N ASP A 143 3.89 -0.06 2.60
CA ASP A 143 3.63 -1.23 3.46
C ASP A 143 2.75 -0.84 4.64
N ASN A 144 1.96 -1.80 5.15
CA ASN A 144 1.20 -1.65 6.39
C ASN A 144 1.90 -2.49 7.47
N THR A 145 2.79 -1.84 8.23
CA THR A 145 3.55 -2.49 9.30
C THR A 145 2.95 -2.27 10.69
N ASP A 146 1.85 -1.51 10.78
CA ASP A 146 1.16 -1.21 12.03
C ASP A 146 0.26 -2.39 12.47
N GLY A 147 -0.07 -2.45 13.76
CA GLY A 147 -1.03 -3.44 14.29
C GLY A 147 -2.48 -3.24 13.79
N ASN A 148 -2.73 -2.15 13.05
CA ASN A 148 -4.03 -1.76 12.50
C ASN A 148 -4.11 -2.17 11.02
N TYR A 149 -3.91 -3.45 10.74
CA TYR A 149 -4.11 -3.97 9.39
C TYR A 149 -5.60 -3.99 9.05
N ASP A 150 -5.94 -3.32 7.96
CA ASP A 150 -7.28 -3.29 7.40
C ASP A 150 -7.18 -3.55 5.89
N ASN A 151 -7.50 -4.79 5.49
CA ASN A 151 -7.46 -5.21 4.09
C ASN A 151 -8.38 -4.34 3.22
N LYS A 152 -9.52 -3.90 3.76
CA LYS A 152 -10.50 -3.09 3.03
C LYS A 152 -9.92 -1.73 2.69
N LEU A 153 -9.27 -1.05 3.64
CA LEU A 153 -8.64 0.24 3.39
C LEU A 153 -7.47 0.15 2.39
N ILE A 154 -6.67 -0.91 2.48
CA ILE A 154 -5.55 -1.14 1.55
C ILE A 154 -6.07 -1.47 0.15
N TYR A 155 -7.09 -2.33 0.04
CA TYR A 155 -7.75 -2.65 -1.22
C TYR A 155 -8.34 -1.41 -1.89
N ARG A 156 -9.09 -0.59 -1.15
CA ARG A 156 -9.65 0.66 -1.67
C ARG A 156 -8.57 1.64 -2.15
N ALA A 157 -7.43 1.70 -1.47
CA ALA A 157 -6.30 2.49 -1.94
C ALA A 157 -5.72 1.92 -3.24
N ALA A 158 -5.49 0.61 -3.33
CA ALA A 158 -5.00 -0.04 -4.54
C ALA A 158 -5.96 0.13 -5.73
N GLU A 159 -7.27 -0.01 -5.48
CA GLU A 159 -8.35 0.16 -6.46
C GLU A 159 -8.37 1.60 -6.99
N THR A 160 -8.38 2.59 -6.09
CA THR A 160 -8.34 4.02 -6.47
C THR A 160 -7.11 4.34 -7.33
N LEU A 161 -5.93 3.84 -6.93
CA LEU A 161 -4.70 4.06 -7.71
C LEU A 161 -4.77 3.39 -9.09
N SER A 162 -5.34 2.20 -9.16
CA SER A 162 -5.50 1.46 -10.42
C SER A 162 -6.50 2.15 -11.35
N ASP A 163 -7.61 2.65 -10.82
CA ASP A 163 -8.63 3.33 -11.61
C ASP A 163 -8.15 4.70 -12.12
N ASP A 164 -7.60 5.52 -11.23
CA ASP A 164 -7.29 6.92 -11.54
C ASP A 164 -5.94 7.08 -12.29
N TYR A 165 -5.00 6.15 -12.09
CA TYR A 165 -3.62 6.27 -12.59
C TYR A 165 -3.15 5.09 -13.47
N SER A 166 -4.04 4.16 -13.87
CA SER A 166 -3.68 2.97 -14.68
C SER A 166 -2.82 3.26 -15.91
N SER A 167 -2.92 4.45 -16.52
CA SER A 167 -2.10 4.79 -17.68
C SER A 167 -0.67 5.19 -17.33
N GLN A 168 -0.42 5.74 -16.14
CA GLN A 168 0.88 6.24 -15.70
C GLN A 168 1.56 5.31 -14.70
N LEU A 169 0.78 4.59 -13.88
CA LEU A 169 1.24 3.78 -12.77
C LEU A 169 0.67 2.36 -12.87
N TYR A 170 1.40 1.40 -12.32
CA TYR A 170 0.91 0.06 -12.07
C TYR A 170 1.44 -0.45 -10.73
N LEU A 171 0.68 -1.34 -10.10
CA LEU A 171 1.02 -1.88 -8.78
C LEU A 171 1.69 -3.25 -8.93
N LYS A 172 2.70 -3.52 -8.11
CA LYS A 172 3.42 -4.80 -8.09
C LYS A 172 3.59 -5.34 -6.68
N HIS A 173 3.59 -6.66 -6.59
CA HIS A 173 4.11 -7.35 -5.42
C HIS A 173 5.61 -7.14 -5.32
N ASP A 174 6.11 -6.84 -4.12
CA ASP A 174 7.54 -6.85 -3.83
C ASP A 174 7.81 -7.77 -2.62
N GLY A 175 8.78 -8.68 -2.79
CA GLY A 175 9.07 -9.71 -1.80
C GLY A 175 9.69 -9.20 -0.50
N SER A 176 10.02 -7.91 -0.41
CA SER A 176 10.46 -7.26 0.82
C SER A 176 9.30 -6.73 1.67
N LEU A 177 8.09 -6.61 1.11
CA LEU A 177 6.92 -6.04 1.77
C LEU A 177 6.11 -7.10 2.50
N SER A 178 5.40 -6.68 3.56
CA SER A 178 4.57 -7.60 4.34
C SER A 178 3.11 -7.58 3.91
N ARG A 179 2.52 -6.38 3.81
CA ARG A 179 1.07 -6.14 3.68
C ARG A 179 0.78 -4.92 2.80
N GLY A 180 1.64 -4.65 1.84
CA GLY A 180 1.48 -3.55 0.89
C GLY A 180 2.02 -3.91 -0.48
N PHE A 181 2.36 -2.90 -1.27
CA PHE A 181 2.71 -3.04 -2.67
C PHE A 181 3.73 -1.99 -3.13
N GLU A 182 4.33 -2.24 -4.28
CA GLU A 182 5.20 -1.31 -4.97
C GLU A 182 4.40 -0.55 -6.04
N ILE A 183 4.42 0.78 -5.95
CA ILE A 183 3.81 1.67 -6.95
C ILE A 183 4.87 1.99 -7.98
N VAL A 184 4.70 1.50 -9.21
CA VAL A 184 5.68 1.66 -10.27
C VAL A 184 5.17 2.62 -11.34
N SER A 185 5.96 3.63 -11.65
CA SER A 185 5.66 4.55 -12.74
C SER A 185 6.22 4.07 -14.07
N HIS A 186 5.47 4.35 -15.13
CA HIS A 186 6.05 4.47 -16.45
C HIS A 186 7.13 5.58 -16.50
N PRO A 187 8.07 5.52 -17.47
CA PRO A 187 9.12 6.53 -17.58
C PRO A 187 8.57 7.94 -17.85
N CYS A 188 8.87 8.89 -16.98
CA CYS A 188 8.42 10.26 -17.06
C CYS A 188 9.60 11.23 -17.03
N THR A 189 9.46 12.41 -17.64
CA THR A 189 10.39 13.50 -17.36
C THR A 189 10.27 13.96 -15.90
N LEU A 190 11.32 14.58 -15.36
CA LEU A 190 11.28 15.14 -14.00
C LEU A 190 10.15 16.17 -13.85
N ASP A 191 9.90 16.99 -14.88
CA ASP A 191 8.81 17.97 -14.88
C ASP A 191 7.44 17.30 -14.82
N TYR A 192 7.24 16.23 -15.59
CA TYR A 192 5.99 15.48 -15.58
C TYR A 192 5.73 14.83 -14.21
N HIS A 193 6.75 14.24 -13.59
CA HIS A 193 6.63 13.75 -12.20
C HIS A 193 6.23 14.86 -11.23
N TYR A 194 6.81 16.06 -11.38
CA TYR A 194 6.54 17.17 -10.46
C TYR A 194 5.15 17.79 -10.66
N ASN A 195 4.75 18.05 -11.90
CA ASN A 195 3.59 18.89 -12.23
C ASN A 195 2.34 18.11 -12.66
N GLN A 196 2.45 16.87 -13.14
CA GLN A 196 1.37 16.22 -13.89
C GLN A 196 0.98 14.83 -13.39
N LEU A 197 1.92 14.06 -12.81
CA LEU A 197 1.63 12.68 -12.41
C LEU A 197 0.63 12.57 -11.24
N GLY A 198 0.49 13.60 -10.41
CA GLY A 198 -0.44 13.57 -9.26
C GLY A 198 0.11 12.84 -8.03
N TRP A 199 1.43 12.91 -7.80
CA TRP A 199 2.06 12.19 -6.68
C TRP A 199 1.53 12.63 -5.30
N GLN A 200 1.01 13.84 -5.14
CA GLN A 200 0.44 14.28 -3.86
C GLN A 200 -0.81 13.47 -3.53
N GLU A 201 -1.71 13.34 -4.50
CA GLU A 201 -2.95 12.57 -4.42
C GLU A 201 -2.67 11.07 -4.27
N VAL A 202 -1.67 10.55 -4.99
CA VAL A 202 -1.20 9.16 -4.82
C VAL A 202 -0.75 8.92 -3.38
N MET A 203 0.09 9.80 -2.82
CA MET A 203 0.61 9.66 -1.45
C MET A 203 -0.50 9.83 -0.39
N GLU A 204 -1.45 10.72 -0.62
CA GLU A 204 -2.63 10.89 0.23
C GLU A 204 -3.51 9.63 0.22
N THR A 205 -3.76 9.05 -0.95
CA THR A 205 -4.49 7.79 -1.12
C THR A 205 -3.84 6.66 -0.32
N CYS A 206 -2.51 6.52 -0.41
CA CYS A 206 -1.78 5.54 0.41
C CYS A 206 -1.93 5.80 1.92
N THR A 207 -1.79 7.07 2.34
CA THR A 207 -1.88 7.45 3.76
C THR A 207 -3.27 7.14 4.34
N ASN A 208 -4.33 7.44 3.58
CA ASN A 208 -5.73 7.14 3.92
C ASN A 208 -6.00 5.63 3.94
N GLY A 209 -5.34 4.87 3.05
CA GLY A 209 -5.32 3.40 3.05
C GLY A 209 -4.52 2.77 4.19
N THR A 210 -4.09 3.56 5.19
CA THR A 210 -3.24 3.13 6.32
C THR A 210 -1.84 2.63 5.92
N LEU A 211 -1.40 2.89 4.70
CA LEU A 211 -0.08 2.52 4.24
C LEU A 211 0.97 3.52 4.73
N ARG A 212 2.21 3.04 4.87
CA ARG A 212 3.40 3.80 5.25
C ARG A 212 4.52 3.50 4.27
N SER A 213 5.55 4.32 4.28
CA SER A 213 6.75 4.10 3.45
C SER A 213 8.02 4.45 4.22
N HIS A 214 8.09 5.64 4.82
CA HIS A 214 9.27 6.02 5.60
C HIS A 214 9.43 5.22 6.90
N ASP A 215 8.36 5.12 7.68
CA ASP A 215 8.34 4.53 9.02
C ASP A 215 8.15 3.00 8.99
N THR A 216 8.80 2.34 8.01
CA THR A 216 8.81 0.88 7.85
C THR A 216 10.25 0.38 7.86
N SER A 217 10.49 -0.92 8.03
CA SER A 217 11.83 -1.52 7.86
C SER A 217 12.09 -2.08 6.45
N THR A 218 11.06 -2.09 5.61
CA THR A 218 11.02 -2.81 4.32
C THR A 218 11.13 -1.84 3.16
N CYS A 219 10.36 -0.74 3.20
CA CYS A 219 10.17 0.13 2.04
C CYS A 219 11.41 0.94 1.60
N GLY A 220 11.67 0.93 0.31
CA GLY A 220 12.58 1.79 -0.44
C GLY A 220 11.88 2.78 -1.37
N LEU A 221 12.68 3.68 -1.94
CA LEU A 221 12.32 4.46 -3.13
C LEU A 221 13.43 4.23 -4.15
N HIS A 222 13.10 3.55 -5.26
CA HIS A 222 14.02 3.33 -6.36
C HIS A 222 13.73 4.28 -7.50
N VAL A 223 14.81 4.81 -8.10
CA VAL A 223 14.72 5.77 -9.20
C VAL A 223 15.54 5.25 -10.37
N HIS A 224 14.86 4.89 -11.44
CA HIS A 224 15.46 4.50 -12.69
C HIS A 224 15.75 5.73 -13.54
N LEU A 225 16.91 5.81 -14.17
CA LEU A 225 17.24 6.84 -15.15
C LEU A 225 17.68 6.18 -16.45
N SER A 226 17.11 6.62 -17.57
CA SER A 226 17.42 6.15 -18.92
C SER A 226 18.92 6.18 -19.21
N ARG A 227 19.47 5.11 -19.81
CA ARG A 227 20.88 5.09 -20.22
C ARG A 227 21.17 6.09 -21.35
N ASN A 228 20.20 6.32 -22.24
CA ASN A 228 20.34 7.26 -23.34
C ASN A 228 20.55 8.71 -22.88
N PHE A 229 20.15 9.05 -21.65
CA PHE A 229 20.49 10.34 -21.05
C PHE A 229 22.01 10.55 -20.91
N PHE A 230 22.77 9.48 -20.74
CA PHE A 230 24.22 9.53 -20.56
C PHE A 230 25.00 9.62 -21.88
N GLY A 231 24.34 9.58 -23.04
CA GLY A 231 24.97 9.77 -24.35
C GLY A 231 24.46 8.84 -25.43
N ASP A 232 24.83 9.13 -26.68
CA ASP A 232 24.28 8.45 -27.86
C ASP A 232 24.95 7.10 -28.18
N SER A 233 26.10 6.80 -27.57
CA SER A 233 26.83 5.54 -27.78
C SER A 233 27.12 4.85 -26.46
N GLN A 234 27.22 3.52 -26.49
CA GLN A 234 27.54 2.71 -25.30
C GLN A 234 28.84 3.16 -24.62
N GLU A 235 29.85 3.55 -25.40
CA GLU A 235 31.14 4.01 -24.88
C GLU A 235 31.01 5.31 -24.07
N ILE A 236 30.26 6.28 -24.61
CA ILE A 236 30.00 7.56 -23.92
C ILE A 236 29.13 7.32 -22.68
N GLN A 237 28.09 6.49 -22.81
CA GLN A 237 27.24 6.11 -21.68
C GLN A 237 28.05 5.45 -20.56
N ASP A 238 28.89 4.47 -20.88
CA ASP A 238 29.73 3.76 -19.91
C ASP A 238 30.69 4.72 -19.21
N LEU A 239 31.29 5.66 -19.94
CA LEU A 239 32.16 6.68 -19.37
C LEU A 239 31.40 7.60 -18.40
N HIS A 240 30.27 8.16 -18.83
CA HIS A 240 29.48 9.08 -18.00
C HIS A 240 28.87 8.39 -16.77
N ILE A 241 28.40 7.16 -16.92
CA ILE A 241 27.93 6.34 -15.79
C ILE A 241 29.10 6.03 -14.85
N SER A 242 30.30 5.72 -15.37
CA SER A 242 31.48 5.49 -14.52
C SER A 242 31.83 6.74 -13.70
N LYS A 243 31.78 7.93 -14.32
CA LYS A 243 31.95 9.22 -13.63
C LYS A 243 30.90 9.42 -12.51
N LEU A 244 29.64 9.11 -12.80
CA LEU A 244 28.56 9.15 -11.81
C LEU A 244 28.83 8.21 -10.62
N ILE A 245 29.22 6.96 -10.90
CA ILE A 245 29.49 5.98 -9.84
C ILE A 245 30.64 6.43 -8.93
N ILE A 246 31.69 7.04 -9.50
CA ILE A 246 32.79 7.62 -8.70
C ILE A 246 32.27 8.74 -7.79
N LEU A 247 31.42 9.64 -8.31
CA LEU A 247 30.82 10.71 -7.50
C LEU A 247 29.93 10.14 -6.39
N VAL A 248 29.10 9.13 -6.70
CA VAL A 248 28.29 8.43 -5.71
C VAL A 248 29.18 7.81 -4.64
N SER A 249 30.23 7.09 -5.01
CA SER A 249 31.17 6.49 -4.05
C SER A 249 31.87 7.51 -3.17
N LYS A 250 32.28 8.64 -3.75
CA LYS A 250 32.95 9.73 -3.05
C LYS A 250 32.06 10.39 -2.00
N PHE A 251 30.78 10.59 -2.32
CA PHE A 251 29.84 11.27 -1.43
C PHE A 251 28.95 10.33 -0.62
N TYR A 252 29.13 9.01 -0.76
CA TYR A 252 28.29 7.98 -0.15
C TYR A 252 28.15 8.18 1.36
N ASP A 253 29.25 8.03 2.10
CA ASP A 253 29.26 8.09 3.57
C ASP A 253 29.07 9.50 4.11
N SER A 254 29.56 10.51 3.38
CA SER A 254 29.62 11.89 3.86
C SER A 254 28.31 12.66 3.71
N HIS A 255 27.55 12.42 2.63
CA HIS A 255 26.34 13.21 2.31
C HIS A 255 25.16 12.33 1.94
N LEU A 256 25.36 11.34 1.05
CA LEU A 256 24.27 10.56 0.47
C LEU A 256 23.54 9.68 1.48
N LEU A 257 24.25 9.09 2.46
CA LEU A 257 23.60 8.34 3.55
C LEU A 257 22.69 9.25 4.41
N LYS A 258 23.15 10.46 4.75
CA LYS A 258 22.33 11.43 5.50
C LYS A 258 21.12 11.87 4.66
N PHE A 259 21.33 12.11 3.37
CA PHE A 259 20.26 12.48 2.44
C PHE A 259 19.20 11.37 2.32
N SER A 260 19.64 10.12 2.20
CA SER A 260 18.79 8.97 1.89
C SER A 260 17.87 8.53 3.01
N ARG A 261 18.20 8.92 4.26
CA ARG A 261 17.50 8.55 5.50
C ARG A 261 17.58 7.06 5.83
N ARG A 262 18.38 6.27 5.11
CA ARG A 262 18.57 4.84 5.42
C ARG A 262 19.36 4.67 6.72
N LYS A 263 18.93 3.74 7.55
CA LYS A 263 19.61 3.35 8.78
C LYS A 263 20.77 2.39 8.47
N PRO A 264 21.78 2.28 9.34
CA PRO A 264 22.89 1.32 9.16
C PRO A 264 22.45 -0.12 8.88
N SER A 265 21.34 -0.58 9.48
CA SER A 265 20.77 -1.92 9.27
C SER A 265 20.21 -2.15 7.86
N GLU A 266 19.95 -1.09 7.10
CA GLU A 266 19.35 -1.12 5.77
C GLU A 266 20.39 -0.97 4.64
N LEU A 267 21.67 -0.76 4.97
CA LEU A 267 22.72 -0.46 3.99
C LEU A 267 23.10 -1.63 3.09
N ARG A 268 22.78 -2.87 3.51
CA ARG A 268 22.94 -4.09 2.70
C ARG A 268 22.11 -4.09 1.41
N TRP A 269 21.15 -3.17 1.29
CA TRP A 269 20.28 -3.04 0.12
C TRP A 269 20.77 -1.98 -0.87
N CYS A 270 21.78 -1.19 -0.50
CA CYS A 270 22.25 -0.04 -1.27
C CYS A 270 23.77 0.17 -1.10
N GLU A 271 24.56 -0.89 -1.13
CA GLU A 271 25.98 -0.83 -0.77
C GLU A 271 26.79 0.20 -1.59
N ASN A 272 27.81 0.79 -0.96
CA ASN A 272 28.72 1.73 -1.63
C ASN A 272 29.48 1.00 -2.75
N PRO A 273 29.49 1.51 -4.00
CA PRO A 273 30.30 0.94 -5.07
C PRO A 273 31.80 0.82 -4.72
N ALA A 274 32.27 1.73 -3.86
CA ALA A 274 33.64 1.89 -3.39
C ALA A 274 34.65 2.03 -4.55
N ILE A 275 34.25 2.72 -5.63
CA ILE A 275 35.14 3.01 -6.76
C ILE A 275 35.82 4.35 -6.51
N VAL A 276 37.15 4.36 -6.61
CA VAL A 276 37.99 5.55 -6.47
C VAL A 276 38.69 5.84 -7.79
N CYS A 277 38.67 7.11 -8.19
CA CYS A 277 39.47 7.63 -9.29
C CYS A 277 40.87 8.00 -8.78
N GLU A 278 41.87 7.30 -9.29
CA GLU A 278 43.29 7.54 -8.99
C GLU A 278 43.89 8.55 -9.95
N ASN A 279 45.02 9.17 -9.59
CA ASN A 279 45.64 10.24 -10.40
C ASN A 279 46.12 9.78 -11.79
N ASN A 280 46.37 8.49 -11.96
CA ASN A 280 46.80 7.87 -13.21
C ASN A 280 45.64 7.19 -13.96
N ASP A 281 44.41 7.29 -13.47
CA ASP A 281 43.26 6.75 -14.18
C ASP A 281 43.02 7.54 -15.48
N THR A 282 42.65 6.79 -16.50
CA THR A 282 42.17 7.29 -17.79
C THR A 282 40.70 6.92 -17.94
N GLU A 283 40.02 7.50 -18.92
CA GLU A 283 38.63 7.14 -19.26
C GLU A 283 38.47 5.63 -19.48
N HIS A 284 39.44 5.00 -20.14
CA HIS A 284 39.44 3.56 -20.34
C HIS A 284 39.54 2.77 -19.03
N THR A 285 40.46 3.16 -18.13
CA THR A 285 40.67 2.40 -16.88
C THR A 285 39.47 2.53 -15.93
N ILE A 286 38.79 3.67 -15.88
CA ILE A 286 37.59 3.81 -15.05
C ILE A 286 36.40 3.01 -15.59
N VAL A 287 36.25 2.93 -16.92
CA VAL A 287 35.22 2.10 -17.54
C VAL A 287 35.48 0.62 -17.24
N ASP A 288 36.73 0.18 -17.27
CA ASP A 288 37.09 -1.18 -16.90
C ASP A 288 36.82 -1.48 -15.41
N LYS A 289 37.11 -0.53 -14.51
CA LYS A 289 36.73 -0.62 -13.09
C LYS A 289 35.21 -0.77 -12.94
N MET A 290 34.42 -0.02 -13.71
CA MET A 290 32.96 -0.08 -13.69
C MET A 290 32.41 -1.42 -14.22
N LYS A 291 33.00 -1.98 -15.30
CA LYS A 291 32.60 -3.30 -15.82
C LYS A 291 32.79 -4.40 -14.78
N GLN A 292 33.87 -4.34 -14.00
CA GLN A 292 34.07 -5.26 -12.88
C GLN A 292 33.02 -5.04 -11.79
N PHE A 293 32.70 -3.78 -11.49
CA PHE A 293 31.66 -3.43 -10.51
C PHE A 293 30.27 -3.95 -10.87
N LYS A 294 29.89 -3.97 -12.16
CA LYS A 294 28.59 -4.51 -12.62
C LYS A 294 28.35 -5.96 -12.15
N SER A 295 29.40 -6.73 -11.88
CA SER A 295 29.30 -8.10 -11.35
C SER A 295 28.90 -8.20 -9.87
N LYS A 296 28.84 -7.08 -9.13
CA LYS A 296 28.44 -7.06 -7.71
C LYS A 296 26.92 -7.21 -7.50
N GLY A 297 26.13 -7.18 -8.56
CA GLY A 297 24.67 -7.41 -8.54
C GLY A 297 23.84 -6.20 -8.11
N ARG A 298 22.54 -6.42 -7.95
CA ARG A 298 21.55 -5.35 -7.73
C ARG A 298 21.63 -4.57 -6.41
N TYR A 299 22.22 -5.11 -5.35
CA TYR A 299 22.16 -4.50 -4.01
C TYR A 299 23.16 -3.36 -3.78
N MET A 300 23.49 -2.64 -4.85
CA MET A 300 24.37 -1.48 -4.82
C MET A 300 23.55 -0.19 -4.79
N ALA A 301 24.13 0.89 -4.25
CA ALA A 301 23.52 2.22 -4.24
C ALA A 301 23.02 2.66 -5.62
N VAL A 302 23.76 2.26 -6.66
CA VAL A 302 23.35 2.35 -8.06
C VAL A 302 23.50 0.98 -8.70
N ASN A 303 22.39 0.38 -9.09
CA ASN A 303 22.30 -0.88 -9.81
C ASN A 303 22.45 -0.63 -11.33
N LEU A 304 23.35 -1.41 -11.95
CA LEU A 304 23.69 -1.31 -13.38
C LEU A 304 23.28 -2.56 -14.18
N GLU A 305 22.56 -3.51 -13.59
CA GLU A 305 22.13 -4.74 -14.27
C GLU A 305 21.02 -4.48 -15.30
N ASN A 306 20.23 -3.43 -15.10
CA ASN A 306 19.17 -3.03 -16.02
C ASN A 306 19.73 -2.65 -17.40
N GLN A 307 19.11 -3.18 -18.47
CA GLN A 307 19.57 -3.00 -19.84
C GLN A 307 19.41 -1.56 -20.33
N ASN A 308 18.24 -0.96 -20.11
CA ASN A 308 17.89 0.35 -20.69
C ASN A 308 17.99 1.52 -19.69
N THR A 309 18.15 1.23 -18.40
CA THR A 309 18.23 2.22 -17.34
C THR A 309 19.39 1.88 -16.40
N ILE A 310 19.81 2.86 -15.60
CA ILE A 310 20.48 2.62 -14.32
C ILE A 310 19.46 2.86 -13.21
N GLU A 311 19.64 2.27 -12.04
CA GLU A 311 18.68 2.34 -10.94
C GLU A 311 19.36 2.79 -9.65
N PHE A 312 18.91 3.89 -9.08
CA PHE A 312 19.32 4.37 -7.77
C PHE A 312 18.48 3.70 -6.69
N ARG A 313 19.12 2.87 -5.85
CA ARG A 313 18.48 2.15 -4.74
C ARG A 313 18.73 2.79 -3.37
N LEU A 314 19.28 3.99 -3.40
CA LEU A 314 19.82 4.67 -2.23
C LEU A 314 18.73 5.07 -1.23
N PHE A 315 17.56 5.50 -1.68
CA PHE A 315 16.63 6.24 -0.84
C PHE A 315 15.75 5.31 0.02
N LYS A 316 15.48 5.75 1.25
CA LYS A 316 14.39 5.21 2.05
C LYS A 316 13.05 5.67 1.47
N GLY A 317 12.03 4.80 1.51
CA GLY A 317 10.67 5.14 1.10
C GLY A 317 10.14 6.42 1.77
N THR A 318 9.17 7.07 1.14
CA THR A 318 8.54 8.29 1.67
C THR A 318 7.16 8.54 1.04
N LEU A 319 6.21 9.03 1.85
CA LEU A 319 4.93 9.61 1.40
C LEU A 319 4.93 11.14 1.54
N ASN A 320 6.11 11.76 1.69
CA ASN A 320 6.26 13.21 1.71
C ASN A 320 6.68 13.69 0.32
N PHE A 321 5.79 14.41 -0.35
CA PHE A 321 5.99 14.88 -1.72
C PHE A 321 7.30 15.66 -1.92
N ASN A 322 7.62 16.60 -1.04
CA ASN A 322 8.84 17.39 -1.17
C ASN A 322 10.10 16.53 -1.05
N THR A 323 10.08 15.55 -0.13
CA THR A 323 11.19 14.60 0.04
C THR A 323 11.34 13.68 -1.17
N PHE A 324 10.22 13.21 -1.70
CA PHE A 324 10.15 12.38 -2.90
C PHE A 324 10.74 13.11 -4.12
N ILE A 325 10.26 14.32 -4.39
CA ILE A 325 10.75 15.15 -5.50
C ILE A 325 12.22 15.53 -5.31
N ALA A 326 12.65 15.87 -4.09
CA ALA A 326 14.05 16.16 -3.81
C ALA A 326 14.96 14.96 -4.15
N SER A 327 14.51 13.72 -3.93
CA SER A 327 15.22 12.51 -4.35
C SER A 327 15.38 12.42 -5.87
N LEU A 328 14.32 12.69 -6.65
CA LEU A 328 14.39 12.69 -8.12
C LEU A 328 15.30 13.81 -8.65
N GLN A 329 15.19 15.00 -8.06
CA GLN A 329 16.02 16.15 -8.41
C GLN A 329 17.50 15.89 -8.10
N LEU A 330 17.82 15.22 -6.98
CA LEU A 330 19.20 14.82 -6.66
C LEU A 330 19.76 13.89 -7.73
N VAL A 331 19.00 12.87 -8.13
CA VAL A 331 19.39 11.92 -9.19
C VAL A 331 19.69 12.66 -10.48
N MET A 332 18.85 13.61 -10.88
CA MET A 332 19.08 14.40 -12.08
C MET A 332 20.32 15.29 -11.97
N GLU A 333 20.49 15.99 -10.87
CA GLU A 333 21.58 16.97 -10.71
C GLU A 333 22.97 16.29 -10.70
N ILE A 334 23.13 15.22 -9.92
CA ILE A 334 24.41 14.49 -9.87
C ILE A 334 24.73 13.80 -11.20
N SER A 335 23.71 13.32 -11.91
CA SER A 335 23.88 12.65 -13.20
C SER A 335 24.23 13.64 -14.31
N ARG A 336 23.58 14.82 -14.35
CA ARG A 336 23.97 15.92 -15.26
C ARG A 336 25.41 16.37 -15.00
N TYR A 337 25.77 16.55 -13.73
CA TYR A 337 27.13 16.92 -13.37
C TYR A 337 28.16 15.88 -13.87
N ALA A 338 27.89 14.58 -13.68
CA ALA A 338 28.76 13.51 -14.18
C ALA A 338 28.98 13.53 -15.70
N ILE A 339 27.95 13.91 -16.47
CA ILE A 339 28.03 14.08 -17.92
C ILE A 339 28.94 15.26 -18.27
N CYS A 340 28.73 16.42 -17.64
CA CYS A 340 29.43 17.66 -17.98
C CYS A 340 30.86 17.75 -17.45
N THR A 341 31.22 17.03 -16.39
CA THR A 341 32.53 17.12 -15.75
C THR A 341 33.57 16.25 -16.45
N GLU A 342 34.77 16.81 -16.67
CA GLU A 342 35.92 16.05 -17.14
C GLU A 342 36.43 15.11 -16.05
N LEU A 343 36.92 13.92 -16.45
CA LEU A 343 37.38 12.90 -15.49
C LEU A 343 38.41 13.44 -14.48
N LYS A 344 39.35 14.27 -14.96
CA LYS A 344 40.44 14.83 -14.14
C LYS A 344 39.96 15.74 -13.00
N ASP A 345 38.74 16.28 -13.08
CA ASP A 345 38.18 17.23 -12.11
C ASP A 345 37.29 16.54 -11.06
N ILE A 346 36.94 15.26 -11.26
CA ILE A 346 36.13 14.49 -10.31
C ILE A 346 36.82 14.32 -8.95
N PRO A 347 38.15 14.04 -8.86
CA PRO A 347 38.84 13.93 -7.57
C PRO A 347 38.79 15.22 -6.74
N THR A 348 38.73 16.40 -7.37
CA THR A 348 38.69 17.70 -6.69
C THR A 348 37.28 18.27 -6.51
N THR A 349 36.28 17.72 -7.21
CA THR A 349 34.86 18.12 -7.07
C THR A 349 34.40 18.03 -5.61
N SER A 350 33.80 19.09 -5.10
CA SER A 350 33.14 19.15 -3.79
C SER A 350 31.62 18.93 -3.92
N TRP A 351 30.94 18.67 -2.80
CA TRP A 351 29.48 18.56 -2.78
C TRP A 351 28.81 19.88 -3.20
N GLY A 352 29.40 21.01 -2.80
CA GLY A 352 28.91 22.35 -3.13
C GLY A 352 28.95 22.64 -4.63
N ASP A 353 29.95 22.13 -5.35
CA ASP A 353 30.07 22.33 -6.81
C ASP A 353 28.87 21.74 -7.57
N ILE A 354 28.28 20.67 -7.03
CA ILE A 354 27.12 19.99 -7.63
C ILE A 354 25.82 20.65 -7.17
N PHE A 355 25.66 20.91 -5.87
CA PHE A 355 24.34 21.17 -5.29
C PHE A 355 24.11 22.57 -4.72
N MET A 356 25.16 23.36 -4.43
CA MET A 356 25.00 24.67 -3.75
C MET A 356 24.17 25.66 -4.58
N HIS A 357 24.27 25.57 -5.90
CA HIS A 357 23.60 26.44 -6.85
C HIS A 357 22.50 25.75 -7.65
N THR A 358 22.00 24.61 -7.15
CA THR A 358 20.91 23.90 -7.82
C THR A 358 19.69 24.82 -8.00
N LYS A 359 19.05 24.69 -9.17
CA LYS A 359 17.84 25.45 -9.53
C LYS A 359 16.58 24.83 -8.95
N PHE A 360 16.69 23.61 -8.41
CA PHE A 360 15.59 22.84 -7.86
C PHE A 360 15.26 23.26 -6.43
N THR A 361 14.04 23.75 -6.22
CA THR A 361 13.61 24.33 -4.93
C THR A 361 13.50 23.27 -3.85
N GLU A 362 12.87 22.13 -4.14
CA GLU A 362 12.63 21.05 -3.18
C GLU A 362 13.95 20.42 -2.74
N LEU A 363 14.84 20.13 -3.69
CA LEU A 363 16.20 19.66 -3.42
C LEU A 363 16.97 20.64 -2.55
N LYS A 364 16.98 21.94 -2.91
CA LYS A 364 17.69 22.96 -2.13
C LYS A 364 17.16 23.07 -0.70
N ASN A 365 15.84 23.03 -0.53
CA ASN A 365 15.21 23.10 0.78
C ASN A 365 15.54 21.86 1.61
N TYR A 366 15.44 20.67 1.01
CA TYR A 366 15.75 19.41 1.68
C TYR A 366 17.23 19.31 2.07
N LEU A 367 18.15 19.74 1.21
CA LEU A 367 19.57 19.80 1.53
C LEU A 367 19.86 20.72 2.72
N LYS A 368 19.23 21.89 2.80
CA LYS A 368 19.35 22.78 3.96
C LYS A 368 18.78 22.16 5.23
N GLU A 369 17.61 21.53 5.14
CA GLU A 369 16.98 20.85 6.27
C GLU A 369 17.88 19.73 6.83
N LYS A 370 18.59 19.02 5.95
CA LYS A 370 19.57 18.00 6.33
C LYS A 370 20.97 18.56 6.59
N GLU A 371 21.18 19.88 6.60
CA GLU A 371 22.49 20.52 6.79
C GLU A 371 23.58 19.96 5.85
N LEU A 372 23.20 19.75 4.59
CA LEU A 372 24.08 19.24 3.53
C LEU A 372 24.61 20.36 2.62
N ILE A 373 24.10 21.59 2.74
CA ILE A 373 24.58 22.81 2.07
C ILE A 373 24.45 24.05 2.96
#